data_AF-A0A6I0E0N0-F1
#
_entry.id   AF-A0A6I0E0N0-F1
#
_cell.length_a   1.000
_cell.length_b   1.000
_cell.length_c   1.000
_cell.angle_alpha   90.00
_cell.angle_beta   90.00
_cell.angle_gamma   90.00
#
_symmetry.space_group_name_H-M   'P 1'
#
loop_
_entity.id
_entity.type
_entity.pdbx_description
1 polymer ?
#
loop_
_entity_poly.entity_id
_entity_poly.type
_entity_poly.pdbx_seq_one_letter_code
_entity_poly.pdbx_strand_id
1 'polypeptide(L)'
;MVQKFTPSSKMNDLIREDASLLLTMTRFGLPLGFGEKTVREVCLERDIDATTFLTVVNYISGGFQSDLIPADTINIDNLVTYLRNAHNFFIDFKLPLIRRKLIDAIDDSIKEDPYKKMILKFFDDYEQEVQKHMAYENN
;
A
#
# COMPACT_ATOMS: atom_id res chain seq x y z
N MET A 1 24.46 9.68 4.13
CA MET A 1 23.27 10.52 3.90
C MET A 1 22.09 9.82 4.56
N VAL A 2 21.19 10.54 5.22
CA VAL A 2 20.45 10.05 6.41
C VAL A 2 19.06 9.54 6.02
N GLN A 3 18.65 8.37 6.55
CA GLN A 3 17.26 7.90 6.50
C GLN A 3 16.32 9.02 6.95
N LYS A 4 15.27 9.31 6.17
CA LYS A 4 14.34 10.41 6.45
C LYS A 4 13.63 10.21 7.79
N PHE A 5 13.18 8.99 8.04
CA PHE A 5 12.58 8.56 9.29
C PHE A 5 13.45 7.52 9.99
N THR A 6 13.43 7.55 11.32
CA THR A 6 14.24 6.69 12.18
C THR A 6 13.36 6.05 13.25
N PRO A 7 13.86 5.10 14.05
CA PRO A 7 13.07 4.48 15.11
C PRO A 7 12.53 5.47 16.17
N SER A 8 13.17 6.65 16.32
CA SER A 8 12.74 7.70 17.25
C SER A 8 11.75 8.71 16.64
N SER A 9 11.48 8.66 15.33
CA SER A 9 10.47 9.49 14.70
C SER A 9 9.08 9.15 15.28
N LYS A 10 8.23 10.16 15.51
CA LYS A 10 6.85 9.93 15.95
C LYS A 10 5.98 9.52 14.78
N MET A 11 5.07 8.59 14.99
CA MET A 11 4.15 8.12 13.94
C MET A 11 3.30 9.25 13.34
N ASN A 12 2.95 10.26 14.15
CA ASN A 12 2.22 11.45 13.70
C ASN A 12 3.06 12.29 12.71
N ASP A 13 4.36 12.40 12.94
CA ASP A 13 5.25 13.20 12.08
C ASP A 13 5.37 12.55 10.68
N LEU A 14 5.41 11.21 10.60
CA LEU A 14 5.40 10.48 9.34
C LEU A 14 4.16 10.85 8.49
N ILE A 15 2.96 10.81 9.10
CA ILE A 15 1.69 11.09 8.39
C ILE A 15 1.58 12.57 8.01
N ARG A 16 2.06 13.47 8.88
CA ARG A 16 2.05 14.92 8.62
C ARG A 16 2.91 15.28 7.42
N GLU A 17 4.06 14.63 7.27
CA GLU A 17 4.95 14.87 6.15
C GLU A 17 4.46 14.23 4.86
N ASP A 18 3.89 13.03 4.93
CA ASP A 18 3.41 12.30 3.76
C ASP A 18 2.17 11.47 4.11
N ALA A 19 1.00 12.00 3.75
CA ALA A 19 -0.28 11.35 4.00
C ALA A 19 -0.41 9.99 3.27
N SER A 20 0.39 9.73 2.23
CA SER A 20 0.39 8.42 1.55
C SER A 20 0.90 7.29 2.46
N LEU A 21 1.73 7.62 3.47
CA LEU A 21 2.25 6.67 4.45
C LEU A 21 1.17 6.11 5.37
N LEU A 22 0.01 6.77 5.46
CA LEU A 22 -1.13 6.23 6.20
C LEU A 22 -1.53 4.85 5.67
N LEU A 23 -1.57 4.70 4.33
CA LEU A 23 -1.89 3.43 3.69
C LEU A 23 -0.82 2.39 3.98
N THR A 24 0.46 2.80 3.98
CA THR A 24 1.58 1.93 4.35
C THR A 24 1.41 1.37 5.76
N MET A 25 1.10 2.22 6.73
CA MET A 25 0.87 1.80 8.12
C MET A 25 -0.28 0.79 8.22
N THR A 26 -1.41 1.05 7.55
CA THR A 26 -2.55 0.11 7.58
C THR A 26 -2.21 -1.25 6.97
N ARG A 27 -1.37 -1.30 5.93
CA ARG A 27 -0.92 -2.56 5.31
C ARG A 27 0.04 -3.36 6.19
N PHE A 28 0.80 -2.68 7.05
CA PHE A 28 1.54 -3.35 8.12
C PHE A 28 0.65 -3.85 9.27
N GLY A 29 -0.67 -3.61 9.23
CA GLY A 29 -1.58 -3.98 10.31
C GLY A 29 -1.53 -3.04 11.52
N LEU A 30 -0.93 -1.85 11.36
CA LEU A 30 -0.90 -0.84 12.39
C LEU A 30 -2.25 -0.09 12.44
N PRO A 31 -3.02 -0.19 13.53
CA PRO A 31 -4.26 0.55 13.64
C PRO A 31 -3.99 2.03 13.88
N LEU A 32 -4.94 2.85 13.49
CA LEU A 32 -4.88 4.29 13.71
C LEU A 32 -4.97 4.64 15.20
N GLY A 33 -4.47 5.82 15.55
CA GLY A 33 -4.48 6.31 16.94
C GLY A 33 -3.16 6.12 17.68
N PHE A 34 -2.04 6.51 17.05
CA PHE A 34 -0.70 6.34 17.60
C PHE A 34 -0.35 7.31 18.74
N GLY A 35 -1.11 8.41 18.88
CA GLY A 35 -0.78 9.49 19.82
C GLY A 35 0.63 10.02 19.56
N GLU A 36 1.43 10.10 20.62
CA GLU A 36 2.82 10.59 20.58
C GLU A 36 3.86 9.47 20.46
N LYS A 37 3.44 8.23 20.19
CA LYS A 37 4.33 7.07 20.12
C LYS A 37 5.29 7.17 18.92
N THR A 38 6.49 6.70 19.16
CA THR A 38 7.56 6.55 18.17
C THR A 38 7.35 5.31 17.30
N VAL A 39 8.03 5.26 16.17
CA VAL A 39 8.08 4.08 15.29
C VAL A 39 8.50 2.84 16.08
N ARG A 40 9.55 2.95 16.92
CA ARG A 40 10.04 1.83 17.74
C ARG A 40 8.95 1.27 18.66
N GLU A 41 8.26 2.15 19.39
CA GLU A 41 7.22 1.74 20.34
C GLU A 41 6.06 1.04 19.64
N VAL A 42 5.58 1.60 18.52
CA VAL A 42 4.45 1.03 17.78
C VAL A 42 4.82 -0.30 17.12
N CYS A 43 6.03 -0.41 16.56
CA CYS A 43 6.49 -1.66 15.97
C CYS A 43 6.62 -2.76 17.04
N LEU A 44 7.20 -2.43 18.20
CA LEU A 44 7.33 -3.37 19.32
C LEU A 44 5.97 -3.85 19.84
N GLU A 45 5.00 -2.95 20.01
CA GLU A 45 3.65 -3.30 20.47
C GLU A 45 2.88 -4.22 19.51
N ARG A 46 3.30 -4.27 18.25
CA ARG A 46 2.62 -4.98 17.16
C ARG A 46 3.41 -6.16 16.62
N ASP A 47 4.54 -6.48 17.26
CA ASP A 47 5.44 -7.53 16.81
C ASP A 47 5.90 -7.34 15.35
N ILE A 48 6.12 -6.09 14.97
CA ILE A 48 6.62 -5.70 13.65
C ILE A 48 8.09 -5.36 13.76
N ASP A 49 8.87 -5.85 12.81
CA ASP A 49 10.27 -5.49 12.69
C ASP A 49 10.41 -4.03 12.21
N ALA A 50 10.92 -3.18 13.10
CA ALA A 50 11.06 -1.75 12.85
C ALA A 50 11.97 -1.44 11.66
N THR A 51 12.98 -2.27 11.39
CA THR A 51 13.90 -2.10 10.25
C THR A 51 13.15 -2.26 8.94
N THR A 52 12.35 -3.31 8.83
CA THR A 52 11.49 -3.60 7.67
C THR A 52 10.46 -2.50 7.45
N PHE A 53 9.76 -2.08 8.51
CA PHE A 53 8.80 -0.98 8.43
C PHE A 53 9.46 0.32 7.93
N LEU A 54 10.57 0.72 8.52
CA LEU A 54 11.30 1.93 8.14
C LEU A 54 11.87 1.84 6.73
N THR A 55 12.27 0.65 6.28
CA THR A 55 12.72 0.43 4.89
C THR A 55 11.62 0.80 3.92
N VAL A 56 10.42 0.25 4.12
CA VAL A 56 9.27 0.52 3.24
C VAL A 56 8.80 1.97 3.35
N VAL A 57 8.75 2.53 4.56
CA VAL A 57 8.33 3.92 4.78
C VAL A 57 9.30 4.92 4.13
N ASN A 58 10.60 4.74 4.34
CA ASN A 58 11.60 5.61 3.74
C ASN A 58 11.63 5.46 2.21
N TYR A 59 11.43 4.24 1.70
CA TYR A 59 11.30 3.99 0.27
C TYR A 59 10.13 4.76 -0.35
N ILE A 60 8.96 4.73 0.28
CA ILE A 60 7.77 5.41 -0.23
C ILE A 60 7.93 6.94 -0.16
N SER A 61 8.51 7.46 0.92
CA SER A 61 8.62 8.90 1.13
C SER A 61 9.78 9.56 0.37
N GLY A 62 10.83 8.82 0.04
CA GLY A 62 12.08 9.36 -0.52
C GLY A 62 12.64 8.67 -1.76
N GLY A 63 12.02 7.57 -2.22
CA GLY A 63 12.52 6.76 -3.33
C GLY A 63 13.56 5.69 -2.92
N PHE A 64 13.86 4.77 -3.84
CA PHE A 64 14.79 3.65 -3.58
C PHE A 64 16.23 4.15 -3.51
N GLN A 65 16.89 3.90 -2.37
CA GLN A 65 18.35 4.00 -2.26
C GLN A 65 18.88 2.66 -1.75
N SER A 66 19.12 1.74 -2.70
CA SER A 66 19.52 0.34 -2.48
C SER A 66 20.75 0.16 -1.61
N ASP A 67 21.61 1.15 -1.56
CA ASP A 67 22.99 0.97 -1.09
C ASP A 67 23.11 1.03 0.44
N LEU A 68 21.99 1.23 1.15
CA LEU A 68 21.98 1.54 2.59
C LEU A 68 21.33 0.46 3.46
N ILE A 69 20.64 -0.53 2.90
CA ILE A 69 19.90 -1.53 3.69
C ILE A 69 20.29 -2.93 3.21
N PRO A 70 21.17 -3.62 3.96
CA PRO A 70 21.52 -5.00 3.68
C PRO A 70 20.26 -5.87 3.64
N ALA A 71 20.07 -6.65 2.57
CA ALA A 71 18.85 -7.44 2.35
C ALA A 71 18.58 -8.46 3.48
N ASP A 72 19.65 -8.89 4.18
CA ASP A 72 19.61 -9.78 5.34
C ASP A 72 19.04 -9.11 6.61
N THR A 73 18.82 -7.80 6.61
CA THR A 73 18.21 -7.08 7.75
C THR A 73 16.68 -6.96 7.66
N ILE A 74 16.08 -7.43 6.56
CA ILE A 74 14.64 -7.37 6.34
C ILE A 74 13.96 -8.65 6.83
N ASN A 75 12.95 -8.48 7.67
CA ASN A 75 12.05 -9.55 8.05
C ASN A 75 11.07 -9.83 6.88
N ILE A 76 11.28 -10.97 6.23
CA ILE A 76 10.51 -11.38 5.05
C ILE A 76 9.03 -11.60 5.38
N ASP A 77 8.70 -12.17 6.55
CA ASP A 77 7.31 -12.45 6.92
C ASP A 77 6.49 -11.15 7.07
N ASN A 78 7.09 -10.12 7.66
CA ASN A 78 6.47 -8.79 7.79
C ASN A 78 6.31 -8.11 6.43
N LEU A 79 7.30 -8.25 5.54
CA LEU A 79 7.21 -7.71 4.18
C LEU A 79 6.13 -8.43 3.35
N VAL A 80 6.08 -9.76 3.40
CA VAL A 80 5.06 -10.58 2.71
C VAL A 80 3.67 -10.24 3.25
N THR A 81 3.53 -10.08 4.56
CA THR A 81 2.26 -9.63 5.17
C THR A 81 1.85 -8.24 4.65
N TYR A 82 2.79 -7.30 4.57
CA TYR A 82 2.55 -5.99 3.98
C TYR A 82 2.07 -6.08 2.52
N LEU A 83 2.71 -6.92 1.70
CA LEU A 83 2.36 -7.12 0.29
C LEU A 83 0.98 -7.80 0.13
N ARG A 84 0.70 -8.85 0.90
CA ARG A 84 -0.62 -9.50 0.94
C ARG A 84 -1.73 -8.53 1.31
N ASN A 85 -1.51 -7.68 2.32
CA ASN A 85 -2.47 -6.65 2.70
C ASN A 85 -2.61 -5.57 1.62
N ALA A 86 -1.56 -5.28 0.86
CA ALA A 86 -1.66 -4.43 -0.33
C ALA A 86 -2.54 -5.06 -1.41
N HIS A 87 -2.40 -6.36 -1.69
CA HIS A 87 -3.24 -7.10 -2.63
C HIS A 87 -4.71 -7.05 -2.22
N ASN A 88 -5.03 -7.37 -0.97
CA ASN A 88 -6.40 -7.31 -0.44
C ASN A 88 -7.00 -5.91 -0.60
N PHE A 89 -6.23 -4.85 -0.29
CA PHE A 89 -6.68 -3.48 -0.51
C PHE A 89 -7.02 -3.18 -1.98
N PHE A 90 -6.25 -3.70 -2.94
CA PHE A 90 -6.54 -3.49 -4.35
C PHE A 90 -7.79 -4.25 -4.80
N ILE A 91 -7.88 -5.54 -4.47
CA ILE A 91 -8.96 -6.43 -4.88
C ILE A 91 -10.28 -6.03 -4.23
N ASP A 92 -10.29 -5.83 -2.92
CA ASP A 92 -11.55 -5.65 -2.17
C ASP A 92 -12.05 -4.20 -2.19
N PHE A 93 -11.18 -3.24 -2.49
CA PHE A 93 -11.51 -1.83 -2.38
C PHE A 93 -11.15 -1.00 -3.61
N LYS A 94 -9.87 -0.99 -4.03
CA LYS A 94 -9.41 -0.03 -5.04
C LYS A 94 -9.99 -0.32 -6.43
N LEU A 95 -9.97 -1.57 -6.88
CA LEU A 95 -10.50 -1.97 -8.18
C LEU A 95 -12.03 -1.78 -8.25
N PRO A 96 -12.83 -2.21 -7.25
CA PRO A 96 -14.26 -1.89 -7.19
C PRO A 96 -14.56 -0.38 -7.23
N LEU A 97 -13.74 0.42 -6.53
CA LEU A 97 -13.88 1.88 -6.55
C LEU A 97 -13.60 2.48 -7.93
N ILE A 98 -12.55 2.01 -8.61
CA ILE A 98 -12.22 2.46 -9.97
C ILE A 98 -13.34 2.06 -10.92
N ARG A 99 -13.84 0.82 -10.83
CA ARG A 99 -14.96 0.34 -11.64
C ARG A 99 -16.19 1.23 -11.51
N ARG A 100 -16.59 1.56 -10.29
CA ARG A 100 -17.72 2.47 -10.04
C ARG A 100 -17.51 3.83 -10.69
N LYS A 101 -16.34 4.45 -10.46
CA LYS A 101 -16.00 5.75 -11.04
C LYS A 101 -15.96 5.71 -12.56
N LEU A 102 -15.53 4.59 -13.15
CA LEU A 102 -15.50 4.39 -14.58
C LEU A 102 -16.93 4.32 -15.16
N ILE A 103 -17.83 3.60 -14.50
CA ILE A 103 -19.26 3.54 -14.87
C ILE A 103 -19.86 4.96 -14.83
N ASP A 104 -19.68 5.67 -13.72
CA ASP A 104 -20.19 7.04 -13.55
C ASP A 104 -19.69 7.96 -14.70
N ALA A 105 -18.39 7.92 -15.00
CA ALA A 105 -17.80 8.76 -16.05
C ALA A 105 -18.27 8.38 -17.46
N ILE A 106 -18.45 7.09 -17.74
CA ILE A 106 -18.93 6.59 -19.03
C ILE A 106 -20.40 6.98 -19.25
N ASP A 107 -21.22 6.88 -18.21
CA ASP A 107 -22.64 7.20 -18.31
C ASP A 107 -22.89 8.68 -18.56
N ASP A 108 -22.04 9.55 -18.02
CA ASP A 108 -22.08 11.00 -18.25
C ASP A 108 -21.54 11.41 -19.64
N SER A 109 -20.56 10.67 -20.19
CA SER A 109 -19.75 11.15 -21.33
C SER A 109 -20.04 10.45 -22.67
N ILE A 110 -20.49 9.20 -22.66
CA ILE A 110 -20.60 8.36 -23.87
C ILE A 110 -22.07 8.07 -24.15
N LYS A 111 -22.53 8.33 -25.38
CA LYS A 111 -23.94 8.07 -25.76
C LYS A 111 -24.11 6.72 -26.44
N GLU A 112 -23.07 6.23 -27.11
CA GLU A 112 -23.09 4.98 -27.86
C GLU A 112 -22.84 3.78 -26.94
N ASP A 113 -23.88 2.99 -26.71
CA ASP A 113 -23.84 1.76 -25.90
C ASP A 113 -22.70 0.78 -26.28
N PRO A 114 -22.35 0.58 -27.56
CA PRO A 114 -21.22 -0.30 -27.92
C PRO A 114 -19.88 0.13 -27.32
N TYR A 115 -19.59 1.44 -27.25
CA TYR A 115 -18.34 1.94 -26.69
C TYR A 115 -18.32 1.80 -25.16
N LYS A 116 -19.46 2.02 -24.49
CA LYS A 116 -19.60 1.76 -23.05
C LYS A 116 -19.23 0.32 -22.71
N LYS A 117 -19.83 -0.64 -23.43
CA LYS A 117 -19.59 -2.07 -23.25
C LYS A 117 -18.15 -2.46 -23.51
N MET A 118 -17.53 -1.90 -24.54
CA MET A 118 -16.13 -2.18 -24.88
C MET A 118 -15.17 -1.74 -23.75
N ILE A 119 -15.36 -0.53 -23.21
CA ILE A 119 -14.50 0.00 -22.14
C ILE A 119 -14.69 -0.79 -20.85
N LEU A 120 -15.94 -1.10 -20.48
CA LEU A 120 -16.22 -1.91 -19.29
C LEU A 120 -15.64 -3.31 -19.40
N LYS A 121 -15.77 -3.95 -20.58
CA LYS A 121 -15.16 -5.25 -20.82
C LYS A 121 -13.64 -5.21 -20.69
N PHE A 122 -12.99 -4.19 -21.24
CA PHE A 122 -11.53 -4.04 -21.11
C PHE A 122 -11.12 -3.94 -19.64
N PHE A 123 -11.85 -3.16 -18.83
CA PHE A 123 -11.58 -3.06 -17.40
C PHE A 123 -11.84 -4.37 -16.66
N ASP A 124 -12.92 -5.09 -16.98
CA ASP A 124 -13.24 -6.40 -16.40
C ASP A 124 -12.15 -7.43 -16.68
N ASP A 125 -11.65 -7.47 -17.92
CA ASP A 125 -10.59 -8.38 -18.31
C ASP A 125 -9.27 -8.02 -17.56
N TYR A 126 -8.96 -6.73 -17.40
CA TYR A 126 -7.82 -6.26 -16.59
C TYR A 126 -7.94 -6.66 -15.11
N GLU A 127 -9.10 -6.43 -14.49
CA GLU A 127 -9.36 -6.77 -13.08
C GLU A 127 -9.17 -8.28 -12.84
N GLN A 128 -9.64 -9.13 -13.76
CA GLN A 128 -9.45 -10.58 -13.68
C GLN A 128 -7.98 -10.99 -13.73
N GLU A 129 -7.17 -10.39 -14.60
CA GLU A 129 -5.74 -10.70 -14.68
C GLU A 129 -4.99 -10.26 -13.42
N VAL A 130 -5.33 -9.10 -12.85
CA VAL A 130 -4.77 -8.65 -11.56
C VAL A 130 -5.13 -9.62 -10.44
N GLN A 131 -6.39 -10.05 -10.37
CA GLN A 131 -6.83 -11.04 -9.36
C GLN A 131 -6.08 -12.37 -9.50
N LYS A 132 -5.90 -12.88 -10.72
CA LYS A 132 -5.14 -14.12 -10.95
C LYS A 132 -3.68 -13.99 -10.53
N HIS A 133 -3.03 -12.88 -10.88
CA HIS A 133 -1.65 -12.62 -10.52
C HIS A 133 -1.46 -12.54 -9.00
N MET A 134 -2.27 -11.73 -8.30
CA MET A 134 -2.18 -11.59 -6.85
C MET A 134 -2.55 -12.89 -6.11
N ALA A 135 -3.50 -13.68 -6.63
CA ALA A 135 -3.82 -14.99 -6.08
C ALA A 135 -2.67 -15.98 -6.24
N TYR A 136 -1.95 -15.94 -7.36
CA TYR A 136 -0.75 -16.76 -7.57
C TYR A 136 0.37 -16.39 -6.59
N GLU A 137 0.64 -15.10 -6.36
CA GLU A 137 1.67 -14.65 -5.42
C GLU A 137 1.32 -14.88 -3.95
N ASN A 138 0.03 -14.92 -3.62
CA ASN A 138 -0.42 -15.13 -2.24
C ASN A 138 -0.38 -16.60 -1.80
N ASN A 139 -0.38 -17.56 -2.73
CA ASN A 139 -0.29 -19.00 -2.45
C ASN A 139 1.17 -19.46 -2.25
#